data_AF-A0A1V5NN00-F1
#
_entry.id   AF-A0A1V5NN00-F1
#
_cell.length_a   1.000
_cell.length_b   1.000
_cell.length_c   1.000
_cell.angle_alpha   90.00
_cell.angle_beta   90.00
_cell.angle_gamma   90.00
#
_symmetry.space_group_name_H-M   'P 1'
#
loop_
_entity.id
_entity.type
_entity.pdbx_description
1 polymer ?
#
loop_
_entity_poly.entity_id
_entity_poly.type
_entity_poly.pdbx_seq_one_letter_code
_entity_poly.pdbx_strand_id
1 'polypeptide(L)' 'MDMDLSYFLQNKSKGAKYIERAMKDLSINFTEDTTVQELFGIFNGILARAIDIMLEEINEGLEEINEGVNK' A
#
# COMPACT_ATOMS: atom_id res chain seq x y z
N MET A 1 -5.78 12.38 22.35
CA MET A 1 -6.55 11.40 21.57
C MET A 1 -5.57 10.29 21.29
N ASP A 2 -5.47 9.32 22.20
CA ASP A 2 -4.55 8.20 22.02
C ASP A 2 -5.12 7.31 20.92
N MET A 3 -4.50 7.36 19.75
CA MET A 3 -4.87 6.52 18.63
C MET A 3 -4.51 5.09 19.01
N ASP A 4 -5.53 4.28 19.31
CA ASP A 4 -5.36 2.90 19.74
C ASP A 4 -4.82 2.05 18.58
N LEU A 5 -3.50 1.86 18.58
CA LEU A 5 -2.77 1.01 17.63
C LEU A 5 -3.26 -0.44 17.64
N SER A 6 -3.91 -0.89 18.72
CA SER A 6 -4.42 -2.26 18.81
C SER A 6 -5.55 -2.53 17.80
N TYR A 7 -6.34 -1.51 17.42
CA TYR A 7 -7.35 -1.62 16.36
C TYR A 7 -6.73 -1.91 14.98
N PHE A 8 -5.56 -1.32 14.68
CA PHE A 8 -4.80 -1.56 13.45
C PHE A 8 -4.05 -2.90 13.45
N LEU A 9 -3.70 -3.42 14.64
CA LEU A 9 -3.02 -4.70 14.79
C LEU A 9 -4.00 -5.88 14.73
N GLN A 10 -5.24 -5.72 15.19
CA GLN A 10 -6.24 -6.79 15.25
C GLN A 10 -7.04 -6.96 13.96
N ASN A 11 -7.27 -5.88 13.22
CA ASN A 11 -7.83 -5.95 11.87
C ASN A 11 -6.67 -5.92 10.89
N LYS A 12 -6.54 -6.91 10.00
CA LYS A 12 -5.63 -6.80 8.84
C LYS A 12 -6.08 -5.59 8.01
N SER A 13 -5.52 -4.42 8.32
CA SER A 13 -5.78 -3.18 7.61
C SER A 13 -5.52 -3.43 6.13
N LYS A 14 -6.47 -3.08 5.25
CA LYS A 14 -6.22 -3.12 3.80
C LYS A 14 -4.95 -2.34 3.44
N GLY A 15 -4.64 -1.27 4.19
CA GLY A 15 -3.37 -0.55 4.08
C GLY A 15 -2.13 -1.41 4.31
N ALA A 16 -2.16 -2.33 5.28
CA ALA A 16 -1.05 -3.27 5.48
C ALA A 16 -0.89 -4.23 4.28
N LYS A 17 -1.99 -4.64 3.64
CA LYS A 17 -1.94 -5.43 2.41
C LYS A 17 -1.37 -4.64 1.23
N TYR A 18 -1.69 -3.35 1.12
CA TYR A 18 -1.14 -2.49 0.07
C TYR A 18 0.36 -2.28 0.24
N ILE A 19 0.83 -2.06 1.47
CA ILE A 19 2.26 -1.98 1.77
C ILE A 19 2.96 -3.31 1.47
N GLU A 20 2.39 -4.45 1.87
CA GLU A 20 2.95 -5.77 1.57
C GLU A 20 3.08 -6.00 0.06
N ARG A 21 2.05 -5.65 -0.72
CA ARG A 21 2.09 -5.75 -2.19
C ARG A 21 3.10 -4.76 -2.79
N ALA A 22 3.14 -3.52 -2.32
CA ALA A 22 4.11 -2.52 -2.77
C ALA A 22 5.56 -2.98 -2.55
N MET A 23 5.87 -3.60 -1.42
CA MET A 23 7.20 -4.15 -1.15
C MET A 23 7.57 -5.29 -2.13
N LYS A 24 6.60 -6.14 -2.51
CA LYS A 24 6.80 -7.21 -3.51
C LYS A 24 6.98 -6.63 -4.92
N ASP A 25 6.10 -5.71 -5.32
CA ASP A 25 6.12 -5.07 -6.64
C ASP A 25 7.47 -4.36 -6.88
N LEU A 26 7.97 -3.63 -5.87
CA LEU A 26 9.20 -2.87 -5.99
C LEU A 26 10.47 -3.71 -5.85
N SER A 27 10.35 -4.96 -5.35
CA SER A 27 11.48 -5.91 -5.22
C SER A 27 12.75 -5.26 -4.62
N ILE A 28 12.55 -4.49 -3.55
CA ILE A 28 13.62 -3.67 -2.96
C ILE A 28 14.60 -4.55 -2.19
N ASN A 29 15.87 -4.53 -2.61
CA ASN A 29 16.98 -5.08 -1.84
C ASN A 29 17.71 -3.93 -1.13
N PHE A 30 17.83 -4.02 0.19
CA PHE A 30 18.72 -3.17 0.97
C PHE A 30 19.81 -4.03 1.60
N THR A 31 20.99 -3.44 1.79
CA THR A 31 22.18 -4.07 2.38
C THR A 31 22.63 -3.26 3.59
N GLU A 32 23.65 -3.74 4.31
CA GLU A 32 24.26 -2.99 5.42
C GLU A 32 24.87 -1.65 4.98
N ASP A 33 25.17 -1.50 3.68
CA ASP A 33 25.71 -0.27 3.10
C ASP A 33 24.63 0.78 2.77
N THR A 34 23.34 0.42 2.89
CA THR A 34 22.25 1.34 2.56
C THR A 34 22.19 2.47 3.58
N THR A 35 22.34 3.70 3.11
CA THR A 35 22.33 4.88 3.95
C THR A 35 20.93 5.21 4.45
N VAL A 36 20.84 5.97 5.55
CA VAL A 36 19.55 6.45 6.09
C VAL A 36 18.77 7.24 5.03
N GLN A 37 19.44 8.04 4.19
CA GLN A 37 18.78 8.80 3.13
C GLN A 37 18.17 7.89 2.06
N GLU A 38 18.87 6.83 1.67
CA GLU A 38 18.35 5.83 0.73
C GLU A 38 17.17 5.07 1.34
N LEU A 39 17.24 4.72 2.64
CA LEU A 39 16.11 4.13 3.37
C LEU A 39 14.88 5.04 3.35
N PHE A 40 15.04 6.35 3.57
CA PHE A 40 13.94 7.31 3.44
C PHE A 40 13.34 7.31 2.02
N GLY A 41 14.18 7.27 0.98
CA GLY A 41 13.73 7.17 -0.40
C GLY A 41 12.94 5.89 -0.67
N ILE A 42 13.44 4.76 -0.17
CA ILE A 42 12.81 3.44 -0.24
C ILE A 42 11.42 3.47 0.42
N PHE A 43 11.32 4.00 1.64
CA PHE A 43 10.04 4.09 2.34
C PHE A 43 9.02 4.98 1.60
N ASN A 44 9.47 6.09 1.03
CA ASN A 44 8.61 6.94 0.21
C ASN A 44 8.14 6.22 -1.06
N GLY A 45 9.01 5.43 -1.70
CA GLY A 45 8.64 4.61 -2.86
C GLY A 45 7.58 3.56 -2.51
N ILE A 46 7.76 2.85 -1.39
CA ILE A 46 6.78 1.87 -0.90
C ILE A 46 5.43 2.54 -0.63
N LEU A 47 5.43 3.71 0.02
CA LEU A 47 4.20 4.44 0.31
C LEU A 47 3.48 4.90 -0.96
N ALA A 48 4.22 5.47 -1.93
CA ALA A 48 3.64 5.90 -3.20
C ALA A 48 3.00 4.72 -3.94
N ARG A 49 3.70 3.58 -4.04
CA ARG A 49 3.15 2.39 -4.70
C ARG A 49 1.93 1.82 -3.96
N ALA A 50 1.90 1.88 -2.63
CA ALA A 50 0.74 1.46 -1.86
C ALA A 50 -0.49 2.35 -2.12
N ILE A 51 -0.29 3.66 -2.35
CA ILE A 51 -1.36 4.57 -2.77
C ILE A 51 -1.84 4.22 -4.17
N ASP A 52 -0.95 3.93 -5.11
CA ASP A 52 -1.35 3.52 -6.47
C ASP A 52 -2.21 2.24 -6.44
N ILE A 53 -1.83 1.24 -5.65
CA ILE A 53 -2.60 0.00 -5.48
C ILE A 53 -4.00 0.27 -4.92
N MET A 54 -4.12 1.19 -3.96
CA MET A 54 -5.41 1.60 -3.42
C MET A 54 -6.28 2.25 -4.53
N LEU A 55 -5.68 3.08 -5.38
CA LEU A 55 -6.39 3.73 -6.50
C LEU A 55 -6.78 2.71 -7.59
N GLU A 56 -5.93 1.72 -7.89
CA GLU A 56 -6.24 0.58 -8.77
C GLU A 56 -7.52 -0.13 -8.28
N GLU A 57 -7.58 -0.52 -7.00
CA GLU A 57 -8.75 -1.21 -6.42
C GLU A 57 -10.03 -0.35 -6.47
N ILE A 58 -9.91 0.96 -6.24
CA ILE A 58 -11.05 1.88 -6.35
C ILE A 58 -11.57 1.95 -7.79
N ASN A 59 -10.67 2.05 -8.77
CA ASN A 59 -11.04 2.14 -10.17
C ASN A 59 -11.68 0.84 -10.68
N GLU A 60 -11.11 -0.33 -10.32
CA GLU A 60 -11.70 -1.64 -10.65
C GLU A 60 -13.13 -1.77 -10.09
N GLY A 61 -13.35 -1.38 -8.83
CA GLY A 61 -14.68 -1.39 -8.24
C GLY A 61 -15.68 -0.44 -8.92
N LEU A 62 -15.21 0.69 -9.47
CA LEU A 62 -16.06 1.61 -10.24
C LEU A 62 -16.44 1.03 -11.62
N GLU A 63 -15.52 0.33 -12.28
CA GLU A 63 -15.78 -0.34 -13.56
C GLU A 63 -16.83 -1.46 -13.41
N GLU A 64 -16.70 -2.30 -12.37
CA GLU A 64 -17.68 -3.36 -12.07
C GLU A 64 -19.10 -2.81 -11.84
N ILE A 65 -19.22 -1.68 -11.16
CA ILE A 65 -20.51 -1.00 -10.94
C ILE A 65 -21.09 -0.52 -12.28
N ASN A 66 -20.27 0.11 -13.12
CA ASN A 66 -20.72 0.64 -14.41
C ASN A 66 -21.13 -0.47 -15.39
N GLU A 67 -20.47 -1.63 -15.37
CA GLU A 67 -20.87 -2.80 -16.17
C GLU A 67 -22.15 -3.45 -15.64
N GLY A 68 -22.37 -3.46 -14.33
CA GLY A 68 -23.59 -3.98 -13.70
C GLY A 68 -24.84 -3.12 -13.96
N VAL A 69 -24.67 -1.82 -14.22
CA VAL A 69 -25.78 -0.89 -14.52
C VAL A 69 -26.20 -0.93 -16.01
N ASN A 70 -25.34 -1.40 -16.91
CA ASN A 70 -25.63 -1.50 -18.35
C ASN A 70 -26.17 -2.88 -18.80
N LYS A 71 -26.53 -3.76 -17.87
CA LYS A 71 -27.22 -5.04 -18.11
C LYS A 71 -28.65 -4.98 -17.59
#